data_AF-P46393-F1
#
_entry.id   AF-P46393-F1
#
_cell.length_a   1.000
_cell.length_b   1.000
_cell.length_c   1.000
_cell.angle_alpha   90.00
_cell.angle_beta   90.00
_cell.angle_gamma   90.00
#
_symmetry.space_group_name_H-M   'P 1'
#
loop_
_entity.id
_entity.type
_entity.pdbx_description
1 polymer ?
#
loop_
_entity_poly.entity_id
_entity_poly.type
_entity_poly.pdbx_seq_one_letter_code
_entity_poly.pdbx_strand_id
1 'polypeptide(L)'
;MANPVKYESLIVVCNGLERLFGNIVKVISYPFHALFPKLRFTIPEYSPAKIKSKQNTRITKTIWQTNYSNKVTLPVYANYLFNRLMSLSYDYRYVSTEERETYIKENADTRTFNAYSKLTDGAAQADFWRVFTLLQEGGVYIDIDGHLVFPISQIIRENDQEVLIKRRDKYTNFFLACEERSPS
;
A
#
# COMPACT_ATOMS: atom_id res chain seq x y z
N MET A 1 -17.44 18.49 -2.25
CA MET A 1 -17.28 18.46 -3.74
C MET A 1 -16.00 17.69 -4.02
N ALA A 2 -16.02 16.64 -4.84
CA ALA A 2 -14.78 15.94 -5.19
C ALA A 2 -13.88 16.90 -5.98
N ASN A 3 -12.62 17.04 -5.58
CA ASN A 3 -11.66 17.87 -6.28
C ASN A 3 -11.43 17.32 -7.71
N PRO A 4 -11.35 18.17 -8.75
CA PRO A 4 -11.09 17.70 -10.11
C PRO A 4 -9.77 16.95 -10.16
N VAL A 5 -9.76 15.77 -10.79
CA VAL A 5 -8.56 14.94 -10.91
C VAL A 5 -7.61 15.60 -11.91
N LYS A 6 -6.43 16.02 -11.43
CA LYS A 6 -5.40 16.58 -12.31
C LYS A 6 -4.90 15.46 -13.23
N TYR A 7 -4.73 15.75 -14.51
CA TYR A 7 -4.20 14.81 -15.51
C TYR A 7 -5.09 13.60 -15.83
N GLU A 8 -6.42 13.72 -15.72
CA GLU A 8 -7.37 12.61 -15.95
C GLU A 8 -7.08 11.80 -17.22
N SER A 9 -6.93 12.45 -18.39
CA SER A 9 -6.64 11.74 -19.65
C SER A 9 -5.32 10.98 -19.62
N LEU A 10 -4.28 11.55 -18.99
CA LEU A 10 -2.98 10.91 -18.83
C LEU A 10 -3.08 9.72 -17.89
N ILE A 11 -3.82 9.84 -16.79
CA ILE A 11 -4.05 8.74 -15.83
C ILE A 11 -4.75 7.56 -16.52
N VAL A 12 -5.74 7.83 -17.39
CA VAL A 12 -6.41 6.77 -18.16
C VAL A 12 -5.45 6.05 -19.09
N VAL A 13 -4.57 6.79 -19.78
CA VAL A 13 -3.53 6.21 -20.65
C VAL A 13 -2.51 5.41 -19.84
N CYS A 14 -2.00 5.95 -18.73
CA CYS A 14 -1.08 5.26 -17.83
C CYS A 14 -1.67 3.95 -17.31
N ASN A 15 -2.91 3.97 -16.80
CA ASN A 15 -3.62 2.76 -16.37
C ASN A 15 -3.75 1.72 -17.50
N GLY A 16 -3.96 2.15 -18.75
CA GLY A 16 -3.98 1.25 -19.91
C GLY A 16 -2.61 0.57 -20.15
N LEU A 17 -1.54 1.36 -20.16
CA LEU A 17 -0.16 0.87 -20.36
C LEU A 17 0.28 -0.05 -19.21
N GLU A 18 -0.10 0.27 -17.98
CA GLU A 18 0.23 -0.52 -16.81
C GLU A 18 -0.46 -1.88 -16.80
N ARG A 19 -1.73 -1.94 -17.21
CA ARG A 19 -2.43 -3.22 -17.37
C ARG A 19 -1.74 -4.09 -18.41
N LEU A 20 -1.31 -3.50 -19.52
CA LEU A 20 -0.54 -4.22 -20.54
C LEU A 20 0.79 -4.73 -19.97
N PHE A 21 1.54 -3.87 -19.27
CA PHE A 21 2.80 -4.25 -18.63
C PHE A 21 2.61 -5.37 -17.60
N GLY A 22 1.63 -5.26 -16.70
CA GLY A 22 1.31 -6.27 -15.69
C GLY A 22 0.94 -7.61 -16.32
N ASN A 23 0.17 -7.59 -17.43
CA ASN A 23 -0.14 -8.81 -18.18
C ASN A 23 1.10 -9.44 -18.82
N ILE A 24 2.00 -8.63 -19.40
CA ILE A 24 3.27 -9.11 -19.96
C ILE A 24 4.12 -9.79 -18.88
N VAL A 25 4.30 -9.13 -17.72
CA VAL A 25 5.04 -9.70 -16.59
C VAL A 25 4.41 -11.01 -16.12
N LYS A 26 3.09 -11.08 -16.03
CA LYS A 26 2.37 -12.31 -15.67
C LYS A 26 2.64 -13.43 -16.68
N VAL A 27 2.56 -13.15 -17.98
CA VAL A 27 2.84 -14.12 -19.04
C VAL A 27 4.27 -14.63 -18.96
N ILE A 28 5.24 -13.75 -18.77
CA ILE A 28 6.67 -14.11 -18.62
C ILE A 28 6.93 -14.89 -17.32
N SER A 29 6.15 -14.64 -16.27
CA SER A 29 6.31 -15.32 -14.99
C SER A 29 5.98 -16.83 -15.05
N TYR A 30 5.15 -17.27 -16.00
CA TYR A 30 4.83 -18.68 -16.17
C TYR A 30 6.04 -19.52 -16.60
N PRO A 31 6.72 -19.25 -17.74
CA PRO A 31 7.93 -19.99 -18.10
C PRO A 31 9.06 -19.78 -17.08
N PHE A 32 9.15 -18.59 -16.48
CA PHE A 32 10.12 -18.33 -15.41
C PHE A 32 9.93 -19.26 -14.22
N HIS A 33 8.71 -19.39 -13.68
CA HIS A 33 8.44 -20.29 -12.56
C HIS A 33 8.31 -21.76 -12.97
N ALA A 34 8.13 -22.07 -14.26
CA ALA A 34 8.30 -23.43 -14.76
C ALA A 34 9.77 -23.88 -14.65
N LEU A 35 10.73 -22.99 -14.96
CA LEU A 35 12.16 -23.25 -14.81
C LEU A 35 12.64 -23.11 -13.35
N PHE A 36 12.06 -22.18 -12.59
CA PHE A 36 12.45 -21.86 -11.20
C PHE A 36 11.25 -21.88 -10.24
N PRO A 37 10.67 -23.06 -9.95
CA PRO A 37 9.39 -23.16 -9.22
C PRO A 37 9.44 -22.67 -7.77
N LYS A 38 10.60 -22.79 -7.12
CA LYS A 38 10.80 -22.39 -5.71
C LYS A 38 11.41 -21.00 -5.55
N LEU A 39 11.85 -20.37 -6.65
CA LEU A 39 12.47 -19.06 -6.58
C LEU A 39 11.44 -18.00 -6.14
N ARG A 40 11.81 -17.21 -5.15
CA ARG A 40 11.01 -16.11 -4.59
C ARG A 40 11.88 -14.87 -4.47
N PHE A 41 11.25 -13.72 -4.55
CA PHE A 41 11.88 -12.42 -4.37
C PHE A 41 11.49 -11.86 -3.01
N THR A 42 12.34 -11.02 -2.43
CA THR A 42 12.11 -10.48 -1.09
C THR A 42 11.71 -9.02 -1.19
N ILE A 43 10.51 -8.69 -0.74
CA ILE A 43 10.12 -7.30 -0.48
C ILE A 43 10.84 -6.85 0.80
N PRO A 44 11.55 -5.71 0.80
CA PRO A 44 12.19 -5.23 2.01
C PRO A 44 11.15 -4.71 3.01
N GLU A 45 11.36 -4.99 4.29
CA GLU A 45 10.55 -4.46 5.40
C GLU A 45 10.55 -2.93 5.42
N TYR A 46 11.68 -2.32 5.04
CA TYR A 46 11.80 -0.87 4.89
C TYR A 46 12.53 -0.50 3.60
N SER A 47 11.97 0.43 2.83
CA SER A 47 12.64 1.05 1.69
C SER A 47 12.48 2.57 1.77
N PRO A 48 13.56 3.33 2.02
CA PRO A 48 13.47 4.78 2.20
C PRO A 48 13.03 5.49 0.91
N ALA A 49 12.50 6.69 1.07
CA ALA A 49 12.30 7.63 -0.01
C ALA A 49 13.62 7.88 -0.76
N LYS A 50 13.56 7.82 -2.09
CA LYS A 50 14.70 8.07 -2.98
C LYS A 50 14.85 9.54 -3.34
N ILE A 51 13.80 10.35 -3.16
CA ILE A 51 13.78 11.78 -3.51
C ILE A 51 13.14 12.56 -2.36
N LYS A 52 13.70 13.71 -2.01
CA LYS A 52 13.09 14.63 -1.06
C LYS A 52 11.83 15.26 -1.67
N SER A 53 10.70 15.18 -0.97
CA SER A 53 9.48 15.84 -1.42
C SER A 53 9.59 17.37 -1.33
N LYS A 54 8.99 18.07 -2.31
CA LYS A 54 8.87 19.54 -2.30
C LYS A 54 7.58 20.03 -1.64
N GLN A 55 6.62 19.13 -1.43
CA GLN A 55 5.28 19.44 -0.91
C GLN A 55 5.20 19.02 0.56
N ASN A 56 4.66 19.89 1.41
CA ASN A 56 4.30 19.55 2.77
C ASN A 56 2.84 19.06 2.79
N THR A 57 2.62 17.80 3.14
CA THR A 57 1.30 17.15 3.12
C THR A 57 0.87 16.80 4.53
N ARG A 58 -0.43 16.92 4.85
CA ARG A 58 -0.97 16.44 6.12
C ARG A 58 -0.88 14.92 6.26
N ILE A 59 -1.08 14.20 5.16
CA ILE A 59 -0.84 12.75 5.09
C ILE A 59 0.69 12.49 5.13
N THR A 60 1.13 11.71 6.10
CA THR A 60 2.52 11.25 6.25
C THR A 60 3.01 10.55 4.98
N LYS A 61 4.25 10.78 4.55
CA LYS A 61 4.78 10.18 3.31
C LYS A 61 5.32 8.76 3.53
N THR A 62 4.48 7.90 4.07
CA THR A 62 4.77 6.48 4.32
C THR A 62 3.73 5.61 3.62
N ILE A 63 4.18 4.64 2.84
CA ILE A 63 3.35 3.58 2.28
C ILE A 63 3.48 2.34 3.15
N TRP A 64 2.36 1.88 3.68
CA TRP A 64 2.20 0.67 4.45
C TRP A 64 1.61 -0.44 3.57
N GLN A 65 2.25 -1.60 3.57
CA GLN A 65 1.70 -2.81 2.95
C GLN A 65 1.87 -4.00 3.89
N THR A 66 0.99 -4.98 3.75
CA THR A 66 1.08 -6.23 4.48
C THR A 66 0.79 -7.41 3.57
N ASN A 67 1.41 -8.55 3.88
CA ASN A 67 1.15 -9.85 3.28
C ASN A 67 1.56 -10.93 4.27
N TYR A 68 1.15 -12.17 4.04
CA TYR A 68 1.61 -13.30 4.86
C TYR A 68 3.13 -13.42 4.93
N SER A 69 3.83 -13.24 3.81
CA SER A 69 5.29 -13.27 3.75
C SER A 69 5.84 -12.26 2.74
N ASN A 70 7.03 -11.72 3.02
CA ASN A 70 7.77 -10.87 2.09
C ASN A 70 8.42 -11.65 0.93
N LYS A 71 8.37 -12.99 0.97
CA LYS A 71 8.86 -13.87 -0.09
C LYS A 71 7.78 -14.07 -1.15
N VAL A 72 7.84 -13.27 -2.21
CA VAL A 72 6.78 -13.18 -3.23
C VAL A 72 7.21 -13.71 -4.59
N THR A 73 6.24 -13.95 -5.47
CA THR A 73 6.47 -14.36 -6.86
C THR A 73 6.94 -13.18 -7.72
N LEU A 74 7.46 -13.47 -8.91
CA LEU A 74 7.96 -12.43 -9.83
C LEU A 74 6.92 -11.32 -10.12
N PRO A 75 5.63 -11.60 -10.39
CA PRO A 75 4.65 -10.55 -10.67
C PRO A 75 4.42 -9.60 -9.50
N VAL A 76 4.35 -10.12 -8.27
CA VAL A 76 4.15 -9.29 -7.07
C VAL A 76 5.39 -8.46 -6.80
N TYR A 77 6.59 -9.01 -6.99
CA TYR A 77 7.82 -8.25 -6.84
C TYR A 77 7.95 -7.14 -7.89
N ALA A 78 7.61 -7.42 -9.15
CA ALA A 78 7.57 -6.40 -10.19
C ALA A 78 6.54 -5.29 -9.86
N ASN A 79 5.38 -5.66 -9.31
CA ASN A 79 4.39 -4.70 -8.83
C ASN A 79 4.95 -3.80 -7.73
N TYR A 80 5.63 -4.38 -6.74
CA TYR A 80 6.34 -3.62 -5.70
C TYR A 80 7.34 -2.62 -6.32
N LEU A 81 8.18 -3.05 -7.26
CA LEU A 81 9.17 -2.18 -7.91
C LEU A 81 8.49 -1.03 -8.67
N PHE A 82 7.39 -1.32 -9.35
CA PHE A 82 6.61 -0.33 -10.07
C PHE A 82 5.97 0.70 -9.11
N ASN A 83 5.38 0.23 -8.01
CA ASN A 83 4.86 1.12 -6.97
C ASN A 83 5.96 2.00 -6.37
N ARG A 84 7.17 1.47 -6.14
CA ARG A 84 8.32 2.28 -5.69
C ARG A 84 8.72 3.33 -6.70
N LEU A 85 8.65 3.04 -8.01
CA LEU A 85 8.86 4.04 -9.06
C LEU A 85 7.79 5.15 -9.00
N MET A 86 6.54 4.81 -8.69
CA MET A 86 5.43 5.77 -8.53
C MET A 86 5.42 6.49 -7.17
N SER A 87 6.34 6.17 -6.26
CA SER A 87 6.34 6.68 -4.89
C SER A 87 7.74 7.06 -4.40
N LEU A 88 8.58 7.59 -5.29
CA LEU A 88 9.98 7.92 -4.98
C LEU A 88 10.16 8.87 -3.80
N SER A 89 9.18 9.71 -3.48
CA SER A 89 9.21 10.64 -2.34
C SER A 89 8.55 10.11 -1.06
N TYR A 90 8.22 8.81 -1.02
CA TYR A 90 7.59 8.16 0.12
C TYR A 90 8.50 7.06 0.64
N ASP A 91 8.56 6.95 1.95
CA ASP A 91 9.06 5.76 2.63
C ASP A 91 8.10 4.62 2.39
N TYR A 92 8.63 3.40 2.38
CA TYR A 92 7.87 2.18 2.23
C TYR A 92 8.13 1.28 3.43
N ARG A 93 7.06 0.75 4.01
CA ARG A 93 7.08 -0.19 5.12
C ARG A 93 6.20 -1.40 4.80
N TYR A 94 6.83 -2.57 4.80
CA TYR A 94 6.16 -3.85 4.71
C TYR A 94 6.06 -4.47 6.11
N VAL A 95 4.91 -5.07 6.41
CA VAL A 95 4.66 -5.76 7.68
C VAL A 95 4.04 -7.13 7.41
N SER A 96 4.71 -8.20 7.84
CA SER A 96 4.23 -9.58 7.75
C SER A 96 3.09 -9.89 8.73
N THR A 97 2.46 -11.07 8.63
CA THR A 97 1.40 -11.48 9.55
C THR A 97 1.85 -11.42 11.02
N GLU A 98 3.03 -11.94 11.31
CA GLU A 98 3.62 -12.03 12.64
C GLU A 98 4.02 -10.65 13.17
N GLU A 99 4.54 -9.78 12.30
CA GLU A 99 4.91 -8.41 12.67
C GLU A 99 3.68 -7.53 12.93
N ARG A 100 2.53 -7.79 12.30
CA ARG A 100 1.29 -7.06 12.61
C ARG A 100 0.87 -7.26 14.06
N GLU A 101 0.90 -8.50 14.55
CA GLU A 101 0.53 -8.80 15.95
C GLU A 101 1.49 -8.09 16.91
N THR A 102 2.78 -8.18 16.65
CA THR A 102 3.83 -7.48 17.42
C THR A 102 3.58 -5.97 17.44
N TYR A 103 3.34 -5.37 16.27
CA TYR A 103 3.08 -3.94 16.13
C TYR A 103 1.83 -3.49 16.91
N ILE A 104 0.71 -4.22 16.81
CA ILE A 104 -0.51 -3.89 17.57
C ILE A 104 -0.25 -4.04 19.07
N LYS A 105 0.46 -5.08 19.50
CA LYS A 105 0.76 -5.29 20.93
C LYS A 105 1.61 -4.18 21.52
N GLU A 106 2.56 -3.64 20.75
CA GLU A 106 3.48 -2.60 21.21
C GLU A 106 2.86 -1.20 21.20
N ASN A 107 1.90 -0.93 20.31
CA ASN A 107 1.36 0.41 20.08
C ASN A 107 -0.09 0.60 20.52
N ALA A 108 -0.84 -0.48 20.76
CA ALA A 108 -2.25 -0.42 21.15
C ALA A 108 -2.45 -0.60 22.65
N ASP A 109 -3.54 -0.03 23.17
CA ASP A 109 -4.00 -0.36 24.52
C ASP A 109 -4.45 -1.83 24.62
N THR A 110 -4.52 -2.35 25.85
CA THR A 110 -4.89 -3.74 26.11
C THR A 110 -6.25 -4.15 25.52
N ARG A 111 -7.24 -3.26 25.50
CA ARG A 111 -8.56 -3.56 24.92
C ARG A 111 -8.46 -3.70 23.41
N THR A 112 -7.72 -2.81 22.75
CA THR A 112 -7.51 -2.81 21.30
C THR A 112 -6.70 -4.03 20.86
N PHE A 113 -5.61 -4.38 21.56
CA PHE A 113 -4.88 -5.63 21.30
C PHE A 113 -5.76 -6.87 21.50
N ASN A 114 -6.52 -6.94 22.60
CA ASN A 114 -7.44 -8.05 22.84
C ASN A 114 -8.54 -8.18 21.77
N ALA A 115 -8.97 -7.07 21.17
CA ALA A 115 -9.93 -7.09 20.06
C ALA A 115 -9.29 -7.69 18.80
N TYR A 116 -8.05 -7.29 18.48
CA TYR A 116 -7.27 -7.89 17.38
C TYR A 116 -7.06 -9.39 17.59
N SER A 117 -6.61 -9.83 18.77
CA SER A 117 -6.32 -11.24 19.06
C SER A 117 -7.54 -12.16 19.01
N LYS A 118 -8.76 -11.62 19.07
CA LYS A 118 -10.00 -12.40 18.90
C LYS A 118 -10.33 -12.68 17.43
N LEU A 119 -9.70 -11.99 16.49
CA LEU A 119 -9.89 -12.22 15.06
C LEU A 119 -9.16 -13.51 14.66
N THR A 120 -9.90 -14.46 14.09
CA THR A 120 -9.38 -15.79 13.71
C THR A 120 -8.92 -15.88 12.26
N ASP A 121 -9.30 -14.91 11.42
CA ASP A 121 -8.99 -14.90 9.99
C ASP A 121 -7.94 -13.83 9.67
N GLY A 122 -6.96 -14.20 8.85
CA GLY A 122 -5.83 -13.34 8.50
C GLY A 122 -6.20 -12.10 7.68
N ALA A 123 -7.32 -12.12 6.95
CA ALA A 123 -7.83 -10.95 6.25
C ALA A 123 -8.49 -9.97 7.22
N ALA A 124 -9.30 -10.46 8.17
CA ALA A 124 -9.86 -9.60 9.22
C ALA A 124 -8.77 -8.94 10.07
N GLN A 125 -7.69 -9.67 10.39
CA GLN A 125 -6.51 -9.11 11.05
C GLN A 125 -5.80 -8.06 10.19
N ALA A 126 -5.69 -8.27 8.87
CA ALA A 126 -5.15 -7.27 7.94
C ALA A 126 -5.97 -5.99 7.95
N ASP A 127 -7.30 -6.13 7.92
CA ASP A 127 -8.27 -5.04 7.93
C ASP A 127 -8.19 -4.22 9.20
N PHE A 128 -8.07 -4.90 10.35
CA PHE A 128 -7.86 -4.24 11.63
C PHE A 128 -6.53 -3.49 11.65
N TRP A 129 -5.44 -4.18 11.29
CA TRP A 129 -4.10 -3.62 11.33
C TRP A 129 -3.98 -2.38 10.45
N ARG A 130 -4.47 -2.41 9.20
CA ARG A 130 -4.36 -1.24 8.32
C ARG A 130 -5.08 0.00 8.86
N VAL A 131 -6.27 -0.19 9.44
CA VAL A 131 -7.04 0.92 10.03
C VAL A 131 -6.30 1.44 11.26
N PHE A 132 -5.84 0.55 12.14
CA PHE A 132 -5.07 0.92 13.32
C PHE A 132 -3.80 1.70 12.95
N THR A 133 -2.96 1.15 12.07
CA THR A 133 -1.70 1.77 11.64
C THR A 133 -1.93 3.12 10.97
N LEU A 134 -2.95 3.24 10.10
CA LEU A 134 -3.25 4.52 9.47
C LEU A 134 -3.75 5.58 10.47
N LEU A 135 -4.54 5.18 11.47
CA LEU A 135 -4.96 6.13 12.52
C LEU A 135 -3.77 6.55 13.39
N GLN A 136 -2.89 5.60 13.71
CA GLN A 136 -1.74 5.80 14.61
C GLN A 136 -0.57 6.56 13.97
N GLU A 137 -0.29 6.34 12.68
CA GLU A 137 0.93 6.84 11.99
C GLU A 137 0.58 7.77 10.82
N GLY A 138 -0.68 7.79 10.40
CA GLY A 138 -1.08 8.33 9.11
C GLY A 138 -0.46 7.56 7.94
N GLY A 139 -0.49 8.21 6.79
CA GLY A 139 0.14 7.74 5.57
C GLY A 139 -0.83 7.03 4.65
N VAL A 140 -0.31 6.05 3.91
CA VAL A 140 -1.01 5.42 2.79
C VAL A 140 -0.94 3.91 2.96
N TYR A 141 -2.08 3.25 2.93
CA TYR A 141 -2.17 1.80 2.81
C TYR A 141 -2.51 1.41 1.37
N ILE A 142 -1.82 0.39 0.85
CA ILE A 142 -2.11 -0.22 -0.46
C ILE A 142 -2.07 -1.74 -0.30
N ASP A 143 -3.11 -2.45 -0.76
CA ASP A 143 -3.07 -3.92 -0.83
C ASP A 143 -1.82 -4.39 -1.62
N ILE A 144 -1.29 -5.58 -1.30
CA ILE A 144 -0.02 -6.06 -1.88
C ILE A 144 -0.09 -6.23 -3.42
N ASP A 145 -1.28 -6.47 -3.95
CA ASP A 145 -1.58 -6.57 -5.38
C ASP A 145 -2.09 -5.25 -5.99
N GLY A 146 -2.30 -4.23 -5.17
CA GLY A 146 -2.63 -2.87 -5.60
C GLY A 146 -1.46 -2.21 -6.33
N HIS A 147 -1.76 -1.42 -7.35
CA HIS A 147 -0.78 -0.64 -8.10
C HIS A 147 -1.21 0.83 -8.23
N LEU A 148 -0.22 1.71 -8.18
CA LEU A 148 -0.40 3.13 -8.43
C LEU A 148 -0.37 3.40 -9.93
N VAL A 149 -1.41 4.07 -10.44
CA VAL A 149 -1.51 4.43 -11.87
C VAL A 149 -0.82 5.74 -12.27
N PHE A 150 -0.27 6.43 -11.28
CA PHE A 150 0.40 7.71 -11.43
C PHE A 150 1.23 8.00 -10.17
N PRO A 151 2.25 8.90 -10.23
CA PRO A 151 3.01 9.27 -9.05
C PRO A 151 2.12 9.74 -7.91
N ILE A 152 2.23 9.11 -6.74
CA ILE A 152 1.34 9.37 -5.60
C ILE A 152 1.44 10.81 -5.06
N SER A 153 2.59 11.47 -5.25
CA SER A 153 2.79 12.90 -4.94
C SER A 153 2.00 13.85 -5.86
N GLN A 154 1.42 13.35 -6.94
CA GLN A 154 0.48 14.10 -7.78
C GLN A 154 -0.99 13.75 -7.48
N ILE A 155 -1.22 12.67 -6.72
CA ILE A 155 -2.56 12.22 -6.29
C ILE A 155 -2.92 12.87 -4.95
N ILE A 156 -2.04 12.75 -3.95
CA ILE A 156 -2.23 13.30 -2.60
C ILE A 156 -1.79 14.77 -2.56
N ARG A 157 -2.69 15.65 -2.12
CA ARG A 157 -2.47 17.10 -2.05
C ARG A 157 -2.08 17.54 -0.63
N GLU A 158 -1.57 18.77 -0.53
CA GLU A 158 -1.05 19.33 0.72
C GLU A 158 -2.08 19.37 1.85
N ASN A 159 -3.34 19.70 1.53
CA ASN A 159 -4.43 19.83 2.49
C ASN A 159 -5.34 18.61 2.59
N ASP A 160 -5.06 17.52 1.87
CA ASP A 160 -5.88 16.31 1.98
C ASP A 160 -5.67 15.71 3.38
N GLN A 161 -6.77 15.53 4.13
CA GLN A 161 -6.75 14.84 5.42
C GLN A 161 -6.98 13.34 5.27
N GLU A 162 -7.70 12.95 4.22
CA GLU A 162 -7.94 11.57 3.85
C GLU A 162 -8.15 11.45 2.34
N VAL A 163 -7.76 10.30 1.78
CA VAL A 163 -8.02 9.93 0.39
C VAL A 163 -8.56 8.51 0.36
N LEU A 164 -9.78 8.36 -0.14
CA LEU A 164 -10.49 7.10 -0.26
C LEU A 164 -10.92 6.89 -1.71
N ILE A 165 -10.78 5.67 -2.22
CA ILE A 165 -11.24 5.33 -3.57
C ILE A 165 -12.69 4.81 -3.50
N LYS A 166 -13.52 5.30 -4.43
CA LYS A 166 -14.89 4.82 -4.62
C LYS A 166 -15.03 4.11 -5.97
N ARG A 167 -15.79 3.03 -6.00
CA ARG A 167 -16.25 2.36 -7.22
C ARG A 167 -17.76 2.17 -7.14
N ARG A 168 -18.51 2.71 -8.11
CA ARG A 168 -19.99 2.65 -8.14
C ARG A 168 -20.60 3.07 -6.79
N ASP A 169 -20.16 4.23 -6.30
CA ASP A 169 -20.56 4.85 -5.01
C ASP A 169 -20.23 4.07 -3.74
N LYS A 170 -19.51 2.93 -3.84
CA LYS A 170 -19.02 2.17 -2.69
C LYS A 170 -17.54 2.46 -2.46
N TYR A 171 -17.17 2.67 -1.20
CA TYR A 171 -15.77 2.73 -0.79
C TYR A 171 -15.09 1.39 -1.05
N THR A 172 -13.86 1.46 -1.54
CA THR A 172 -12.99 0.30 -1.74
C THR A 172 -11.88 0.31 -0.70
N ASN A 173 -11.43 -0.86 -0.26
CA ASN A 173 -10.48 -0.97 0.84
C ASN A 173 -9.03 -1.26 0.40
N PHE A 174 -8.77 -1.36 -0.92
CA PHE A 174 -7.43 -1.67 -1.44
C PHE A 174 -6.46 -0.48 -1.41
N PHE A 175 -6.98 0.73 -1.24
CA PHE A 175 -6.21 1.96 -1.10
C PHE A 175 -6.92 2.89 -0.11
N LEU A 176 -6.20 3.29 0.93
CA LEU A 176 -6.66 4.23 1.93
C LEU A 176 -5.49 5.15 2.27
N ALA A 177 -5.75 6.44 2.48
CA ALA A 177 -4.74 7.33 3.03
C ALA A 177 -5.38 8.29 4.03
N CYS A 178 -4.68 8.61 5.12
CA CYS A 178 -5.13 9.65 6.05
C CYS A 178 -3.96 10.31 6.78
N GLU A 179 -4.23 11.50 7.31
CA GLU A 179 -3.36 12.14 8.29
C GLU A 179 -3.32 11.30 9.57
N GLU A 180 -2.20 11.39 10.28
CA GLU A 180 -2.06 10.80 11.61
C GLU A 180 -3.12 11.41 12.53
N ARG A 181 -3.85 10.56 13.26
CA ARG A 181 -4.76 11.01 14.30
C ARG A 181 -4.08 10.76 15.63
N SER A 182 -3.32 11.74 16.10
CA SER A 182 -2.74 11.68 17.44
C SER A 182 -3.85 11.32 18.45
N PRO A 183 -3.68 10.28 19.27
CA PRO A 183 -4.65 9.96 20.30
C PRO A 183 -4.79 11.19 21.20
N SER A 184 -6.03 11.65 21.38
CA SER A 184 -6.40 12.75 22.28
C SER A 184 -6.10 12.40 23.72
#